data_AF-A0A7C7AM19-F1
#
_entry.id   AF-A0A7C7AM19-F1
#
_cell.length_a   1.000
_cell.length_b   1.000
_cell.length_c   1.000
_cell.angle_alpha   90.00
_cell.angle_beta   90.00
_cell.angle_gamma   90.00
#
_symmetry.space_group_name_H-M   'P 1'
#
loop_
_entity.id
_entity.type
_entity.pdbx_description
1 polymer ?
#
loop_
_entity_poly.entity_id
_entity_poly.type
_entity_poly.pdbx_seq_one_letter_code
_entity_poly.pdbx_strand_id
1 'polypeptide(L)'
;MEYISLNRVAAAIGQEAMEKLLHDFPGGRIYIHKNYVNREQRNQAILEAYDAGASREELSAAFGLSISTIDNIKNSRAKHNI
;
A
#
# COMPACT_ATOMS: atom_id res chain seq x y z
N MET A 1 -14.08 6.96 -17.17
CA MET A 1 -12.80 7.08 -16.43
C MET A 1 -11.98 8.10 -17.21
N GLU A 2 -11.75 9.29 -16.66
CA GLU A 2 -11.03 10.36 -17.35
C GLU A 2 -9.52 10.15 -17.18
N TYR A 3 -8.76 10.24 -18.27
CA TYR A 3 -7.30 10.07 -18.24
C TYR A 3 -6.64 11.40 -17.87
N ILE A 4 -5.72 11.36 -16.90
CA ILE A 4 -4.90 12.53 -16.55
C ILE A 4 -3.80 12.68 -17.60
N SER A 5 -3.69 13.87 -18.20
CA SER A 5 -2.62 14.16 -19.16
C SER A 5 -1.24 14.13 -18.51
N LEU A 6 -0.23 13.61 -19.21
CA LEU A 6 1.17 13.60 -18.72
C LEU A 6 1.70 15.00 -18.38
N ASN A 7 1.31 16.03 -19.15
CA ASN A 7 1.73 17.42 -18.88
C ASN A 7 1.28 17.92 -17.50
N ARG A 8 0.07 17.52 -17.07
CA ARG A 8 -0.44 17.87 -15.74
C ARG A 8 0.32 17.15 -14.63
N VAL A 9 0.76 15.92 -14.87
CA VAL A 9 1.61 15.18 -13.93
C VAL A 9 2.99 15.83 -13.86
N ALA A 10 3.62 16.10 -15.01
CA ALA A 10 4.93 16.77 -15.08
C ALA A 10 4.93 18.15 -14.40
N ALA A 11 3.85 18.93 -14.55
CA ALA A 11 3.70 20.20 -13.85
C ALA A 11 3.61 20.06 -12.32
N ALA A 12 3.13 18.92 -11.80
CA ALA A 12 2.98 18.68 -10.37
C ALA A 12 4.26 18.13 -9.70
N ILE A 13 5.05 17.31 -10.40
CA ILE A 13 6.23 16.63 -9.84
C ILE A 13 7.57 17.13 -10.39
N GLY A 14 7.56 17.94 -11.46
CA GLY A 14 8.74 18.39 -12.19
C GLY A 14 9.16 17.45 -13.33
N GLN A 15 9.90 17.99 -14.30
CA GLN A 15 10.35 17.26 -15.48
C GLN A 15 11.27 16.09 -15.13
N GLU A 16 12.24 16.29 -14.24
CA GLU A 16 13.20 15.26 -13.82
C GLU A 16 12.50 14.06 -13.16
N ALA A 17 11.57 14.32 -12.23
CA ALA A 17 10.81 13.25 -11.57
C ALA A 17 9.90 12.51 -12.56
N MET A 18 9.34 13.22 -13.55
CA MET A 18 8.54 12.62 -14.62
C MET A 18 9.36 11.69 -15.51
N GLU A 19 10.56 12.10 -15.90
CA GLU A 19 11.49 11.28 -16.69
C GLU A 19 11.87 10.00 -15.96
N LYS A 20 12.16 10.11 -14.65
CA LYS A 20 12.40 8.93 -13.82
C LYS A 20 11.20 7.98 -13.79
N LEU A 21 9.99 8.53 -13.67
CA LEU A 21 8.76 7.74 -13.63
C LEU A 21 8.50 7.00 -14.95
N LEU A 22 8.78 7.64 -16.10
CA LEU A 22 8.69 7.01 -17.41
C LEU A 22 9.76 5.93 -17.63
N HIS A 23 10.98 6.16 -17.12
CA HIS A 23 12.07 5.21 -17.19
C HIS A 23 11.79 3.96 -16.34
N ASP A 24 11.32 4.13 -15.11
CA ASP A 24 11.13 3.03 -14.17
C ASP A 24 9.85 2.21 -14.45
N PHE A 25 8.84 2.81 -15.13
CA PHE A 25 7.55 2.17 -15.41
C PHE A 25 7.08 2.31 -16.87
N PRO A 26 7.87 1.87 -17.87
CA PRO A 26 7.53 2.05 -19.27
C PRO A 26 6.30 1.20 -19.67
N GLY A 27 5.35 1.82 -20.37
CA GLY A 27 4.14 1.14 -20.89
C GLY A 27 3.13 0.68 -19.82
N GLY A 28 3.39 0.95 -18.54
CA GLY A 28 2.51 0.57 -17.43
C GLY A 28 1.30 1.48 -17.26
N ARG A 29 0.19 0.91 -16.78
CA ARG A 29 -0.94 1.69 -16.24
C ARG A 29 -0.86 1.72 -14.72
N ILE A 30 -0.49 2.87 -14.17
CA ILE A 30 -0.34 3.05 -12.72
C ILE A 30 -1.60 3.69 -12.14
N TYR A 31 -2.15 3.07 -11.10
CA TYR A 31 -3.22 3.66 -10.29
C TYR A 31 -2.62 4.28 -9.03
N ILE A 32 -2.78 5.60 -8.87
CA ILE A 32 -2.30 6.33 -7.69
C ILE A 32 -3.47 6.56 -6.75
N HIS A 33 -3.41 5.93 -5.57
CA HIS A 33 -4.42 6.14 -4.53
C HIS A 33 -4.27 7.53 -3.90
N LYS A 34 -5.38 8.17 -3.53
CA LYS A 34 -5.40 9.54 -2.94
C LYS A 34 -4.55 9.65 -1.67
N ASN A 35 -4.49 8.57 -0.89
CA ASN A 35 -3.68 8.48 0.32
C ASN A 35 -2.52 7.53 0.07
N TYR A 36 -1.29 8.02 0.27
CA TYR A 36 -0.10 7.17 0.34
C TYR A 36 -0.15 6.38 1.65
N VAL A 37 -0.74 5.19 1.59
CA VAL A 37 -0.70 4.22 2.69
C VAL A 37 0.27 3.14 2.26
N ASN A 38 1.44 3.09 2.89
CA ASN A 38 2.34 1.96 2.75
C ASN A 38 1.71 0.73 3.42
N ARG A 39 0.81 0.07 2.68
CA ARG A 39 0.05 -1.08 3.17
C ARG A 39 0.97 -2.23 3.55
N GLU A 40 2.07 -2.42 2.81
CA GLU A 40 3.04 -3.47 3.10
C GLU A 40 3.71 -3.22 4.45
N GLN A 41 4.25 -2.03 4.66
CA GLN A 41 4.87 -1.68 5.94
C GLN A 41 3.88 -1.76 7.11
N ARG A 42 2.65 -1.27 6.94
CA ARG A 42 1.60 -1.38 7.96
C ARG A 42 1.27 -2.84 8.26
N ASN A 43 1.08 -3.65 7.22
CA ASN A 43 0.73 -5.07 7.38
C ASN A 43 1.87 -5.82 8.06
N GLN A 44 3.12 -5.50 7.73
CA GLN A 44 4.30 -6.06 8.39
C GLN A 44 4.31 -5.75 9.89
N ALA A 45 4.07 -4.49 10.27
CA ALA A 45 3.97 -4.09 11.67
C ALA A 45 2.82 -4.82 12.42
N ILE A 46 1.67 -5.03 11.76
CA ILE A 46 0.55 -5.82 12.32
C ILE A 46 0.97 -7.28 12.57
N LEU A 47 1.70 -7.88 11.63
CA LEU A 47 2.15 -9.27 11.73
C LEU A 47 3.20 -9.44 12.83
N GLU A 48 4.14 -8.50 12.96
CA GLU A 48 5.14 -8.49 14.04
C GLU A 48 4.48 -8.35 15.42
N ALA A 49 3.52 -7.44 15.57
CA ALA A 49 2.76 -7.29 16.82
C ALA A 49 1.93 -8.55 17.13
N TYR A 50 1.35 -9.19 16.11
CA TYR A 50 0.65 -10.47 16.27
C TYR A 50 1.60 -11.59 16.74
N ASP A 51 2.79 -11.70 16.14
CA ASP A 51 3.80 -12.69 16.53
C ASP A 51 4.35 -12.43 17.94
N ALA A 52 4.35 -11.17 18.38
CA ALA A 52 4.64 -10.79 19.76
C ALA A 52 3.50 -11.09 20.76
N GLY A 53 2.35 -11.57 20.28
CA GLY A 53 1.23 -12.04 21.10
C GLY A 53 0.00 -11.12 21.16
N ALA A 54 -0.03 -10.02 20.38
CA ALA A 54 -1.18 -9.12 20.37
C ALA A 54 -2.46 -9.80 19.86
N SER A 55 -3.58 -9.54 20.52
CA SER A 55 -4.89 -10.02 20.13
C SER A 55 -5.39 -9.30 18.87
N ARG A 56 -6.37 -9.91 18.17
CA ARG A 56 -6.95 -9.30 16.96
C ARG A 56 -7.72 -8.01 17.29
N GLU A 57 -8.31 -7.95 18.46
CA GLU A 57 -9.04 -6.80 19.00
C GLU A 57 -8.07 -5.65 19.30
N GLU A 58 -6.92 -5.95 19.90
CA GLU A 58 -5.86 -4.96 20.17
C GLU A 58 -5.29 -4.39 18.86
N LEU A 59 -5.02 -5.25 17.87
CA LEU A 59 -4.53 -4.84 16.55
C LEU A 59 -5.57 -4.01 15.79
N SER A 60 -6.86 -4.38 15.87
CA SER A 60 -7.96 -3.65 15.25
C SER A 60 -8.03 -2.22 15.80
N ALA A 61 -7.95 -2.07 17.12
CA ALA A 61 -7.97 -0.76 17.79
C ALA A 61 -6.71 0.07 17.47
N ALA A 62 -5.52 -0.53 17.57
CA ALA A 62 -4.24 0.17 17.38
C ALA A 62 -4.06 0.71 15.95
N PHE A 63 -4.51 -0.05 14.95
CA PHE A 63 -4.32 0.30 13.53
C PHE A 63 -5.58 0.89 12.87
N GLY A 64 -6.70 1.00 13.60
CA GLY A 64 -7.96 1.54 13.08
C GLY A 64 -8.54 0.71 11.93
N LEU A 65 -8.38 -0.63 11.99
CA LEU A 65 -8.85 -1.56 10.96
C LEU A 65 -9.94 -2.47 11.50
N SER A 66 -10.82 -2.96 10.63
CA SER A 66 -11.80 -3.96 11.03
C SER A 66 -11.13 -5.29 11.39
N ILE A 67 -11.70 -6.05 12.32
CA ILE A 67 -11.21 -7.39 12.71
C ILE A 67 -11.05 -8.29 11.48
N SER A 68 -12.01 -8.27 10.55
CA SER A 68 -11.92 -9.04 9.30
C SER A 68 -10.73 -8.64 8.43
N THR A 69 -10.32 -7.37 8.45
CA THR A 69 -9.13 -6.91 7.73
C THR A 69 -7.86 -7.44 8.39
N ILE A 70 -7.80 -7.46 9.72
CA ILE A 70 -6.70 -8.08 10.47
C ILE A 70 -6.59 -9.58 10.13
N ASP A 71 -7.71 -10.30 10.13
CA ASP A 71 -7.75 -11.72 9.76
C ASP A 71 -7.28 -11.96 8.32
N ASN A 72 -7.70 -11.12 7.36
CA ASN A 72 -7.26 -11.22 5.98
C ASN A 72 -5.74 -11.01 5.83
N ILE A 73 -5.16 -10.04 6.54
CA ILE A 73 -3.71 -9.80 6.54
C ILE A 73 -2.95 -11.03 7.05
N LYS A 74 -3.41 -11.61 8.17
CA LYS A 74 -2.83 -12.84 8.74
C LYS A 74 -2.94 -14.03 7.79
N ASN A 75 -4.11 -14.23 7.19
CA ASN A 75 -4.36 -15.33 6.26
C ASN A 75 -3.57 -15.20 4.95
N SER A 76 -3.35 -13.96 4.48
CA SER A 76 -2.52 -13.70 3.30
C SER A 76 -1.07 -14.12 3.52
N ARG A 77 -0.53 -13.93 4.73
CA ARG A 77 0.82 -14.41 5.09
C ARG A 77 0.92 -15.94 4.99
N ALA A 78 -0.09 -16.66 5.49
CA ALA A 78 -0.11 -18.12 5.47
C ALA A 78 -0.09 -18.71 4.04
N LYS A 79 -0.66 -18.01 3.05
CA LYS A 79 -0.71 -18.48 1.64
C LYS A 79 0.60 -18.30 0.87
N HIS A 80 1.46 -17.38 1.28
CA HIS A 80 2.73 -17.10 0.62
C HIS A 80 3.92 -17.87 1.22
N ASN A 81 3.74 -18.53 2.37
CA ASN A 81 4.74 -19.37 3.02
C ASN A 81 4.58 -20.88 2.67
N ILE A 82 3.87 -21.19 1.59
CA ILE A 82 3.64 -22.55 1.06
C ILE A 82 4.32 -22.66 -0.30
#